data_AF-A0A847F176-F1
#
_entry.id   AF-A0A847F176-F1
#
_cell.length_a   1.000
_cell.length_b   1.000
_cell.length_c   1.000
_cell.angle_alpha   90.00
_cell.angle_beta   90.00
_cell.angle_gamma   90.00
#
_symmetry.space_group_name_H-M   'P 1'
#
loop_
_entity.id
_entity.type
_entity.pdbx_description
1 polymer ?
#
loop_
_entity_poly.entity_id
_entity_poly.type
_entity_poly.pdbx_seq_one_letter_code
_entity_poly.pdbx_strand_id
1 'polypeptide(L)'
;MLPRGLCAFWSARPKPLARIIALALIGLVACEGEEPRRQRAMDFEFPEESESPVYLAEETLTEGRQEWPIRPAVSIDTDYDSSELVTVHRFVYRHRTRFPPILGPGLPSFAQAPKELRVDVSKDRIRVTFLGPDWPVPGGSEVRMQAGRPSAYVFDGEGGRSVGVGQLAAWYEGAPPPGSPGFGLRVDEEPGLQEHMPLFCRFLAEWARASLDNWGRRCESGAPRFFRIGRTQATLTAHVPMKIPRRYLRADHLDPPEPLLHDPARVLVEEEILERLVPTVPAEDVDEETLPATLYIENRARGRSLVVIEGLQVAVLEEGASVTLRGLQHGRYRIGALRAFGARRSIPLMHRVPGELIIE
;
A
#
# COMPACT_ATOMS: atom_id res chain seq x y z
N MET A 1 51.62 41.49 -38.48
CA MET A 1 52.74 41.14 -37.57
C MET A 1 52.58 39.69 -37.14
N LEU A 2 53.40 38.81 -37.70
CA LEU A 2 53.64 37.42 -37.29
C LEU A 2 54.79 37.43 -36.24
N PRO A 3 55.19 36.33 -35.57
CA PRO A 3 54.46 35.24 -34.88
C PRO A 3 55.23 34.71 -33.61
N ARG A 4 54.92 33.48 -33.15
CA ARG A 4 55.75 32.54 -32.32
C ARG A 4 55.66 32.71 -30.80
N GLY A 5 55.79 31.67 -29.95
CA GLY A 5 56.13 30.24 -30.07
C GLY A 5 56.03 29.65 -28.64
N LEU A 6 55.54 28.41 -28.44
CA LEU A 6 56.26 27.12 -28.44
C LEU A 6 57.30 26.91 -27.30
N CYS A 7 57.19 25.71 -26.70
CA CYS A 7 58.15 24.95 -25.87
C CYS A 7 58.18 25.31 -24.37
N ALA A 8 57.68 24.46 -23.46
CA ALA A 8 58.24 23.17 -23.00
C ALA A 8 59.70 23.30 -22.55
N PHE A 9 59.98 23.06 -21.26
CA PHE A 9 61.00 22.10 -20.78
C PHE A 9 61.09 22.12 -19.23
N TRP A 10 60.90 20.92 -18.67
CA TRP A 10 61.74 20.27 -17.66
C TRP A 10 61.83 20.74 -16.18
N SER A 11 61.47 19.75 -15.35
CA SER A 11 62.19 19.25 -14.18
C SER A 11 62.55 20.22 -13.05
N ALA A 12 61.83 20.09 -11.94
CA ALA A 12 62.45 19.81 -10.65
C ALA A 12 61.36 19.46 -9.64
N ARG A 13 61.39 18.24 -9.09
CA ARG A 13 60.91 18.04 -7.73
C ARG A 13 62.00 18.55 -6.79
N PRO A 14 61.66 19.44 -5.85
CA PRO A 14 62.19 19.33 -4.52
C PRO A 14 61.07 19.08 -3.50
N LYS A 15 61.50 18.40 -2.44
CA LYS A 15 60.75 17.83 -1.32
C LYS A 15 60.23 18.92 -0.34
N PRO A 16 59.41 18.54 0.65
CA PRO A 16 58.24 19.31 1.09
C PRO A 16 58.57 20.19 2.28
N LEU A 17 58.35 21.50 2.19
CA LEU A 17 58.36 22.42 3.34
C LEU A 17 57.79 23.78 2.91
N ALA A 18 56.55 23.81 2.42
CA ALA A 18 55.87 25.07 2.08
C ALA A 18 54.34 24.92 2.16
N ARG A 19 53.82 24.32 3.24
CA ARG A 19 52.38 24.11 3.45
C ARG A 19 51.82 24.77 4.72
N ILE A 20 52.55 25.72 5.33
CA ILE A 20 52.12 26.32 6.61
C ILE A 20 51.75 27.82 6.50
N ILE A 21 51.98 28.51 5.37
CA ILE A 21 51.71 29.97 5.30
C ILE A 21 50.80 30.33 4.11
N ALA A 22 49.72 29.59 3.93
CA ALA A 22 48.64 29.95 3.01
C ALA A 22 47.24 29.69 3.60
N LEU A 23 47.12 29.65 4.93
CA LEU A 23 45.86 29.39 5.64
C LEU A 23 45.48 30.51 6.62
N ALA A 24 46.21 31.63 6.64
CA ALA A 24 46.00 32.67 7.65
C ALA A 24 45.28 33.94 7.16
N LEU A 25 45.01 34.13 5.86
CA LEU A 25 44.52 35.43 5.36
C LEU A 25 43.56 35.33 4.18
N ILE A 26 42.47 34.57 4.31
CA ILE A 26 41.16 34.90 3.69
C ILE A 26 40.07 34.42 4.65
N GLY A 27 39.88 35.18 5.73
CA GLY A 27 38.60 35.21 6.44
C GLY A 27 37.70 36.25 5.80
N LEU A 28 36.38 36.04 5.93
CA LEU A 28 35.25 36.90 5.53
C LEU A 28 34.69 36.65 4.14
N VAL A 29 33.92 35.57 3.98
CA VAL A 29 32.44 35.58 3.77
C VAL A 29 31.99 34.12 3.95
N ALA A 30 31.53 33.76 5.15
CA ALA A 30 30.81 32.52 5.38
C ALA A 30 29.31 32.88 5.46
N CYS A 31 28.59 32.63 4.37
CA CYS A 31 27.17 32.31 4.48
C CYS A 31 27.11 30.92 5.11
N GLU A 32 26.52 30.81 6.30
CA GLU A 32 26.16 29.54 6.91
C GLU A 32 25.15 28.83 6.02
N GLY A 33 25.66 28.02 5.09
CA GLY A 33 24.91 26.95 4.45
C GLY A 33 24.82 25.80 5.42
N GLU A 34 23.69 25.68 6.09
CA GLU A 34 23.32 24.53 6.90
C GLU A 34 23.30 23.29 6.00
N GLU A 35 24.31 22.43 6.10
CA GLU A 35 24.31 21.14 5.43
C GLU A 35 23.07 20.36 5.87
N PRO A 36 22.27 19.78 4.97
CA PRO A 36 21.18 18.92 5.37
C PRO A 36 21.81 17.70 6.05
N ARG A 37 21.72 17.65 7.39
CA ARG A 37 21.96 16.45 8.17
C ARG A 37 21.20 15.32 7.48
N ARG A 38 21.92 14.41 6.84
CA ARG A 38 21.39 13.10 6.46
C ARG A 38 20.88 12.48 7.76
N GLN A 39 19.58 12.61 8.00
CA GLN A 39 18.89 11.79 8.96
C GLN A 39 19.11 10.35 8.49
N ARG A 40 19.98 9.62 9.19
CA ARG A 40 19.97 8.16 9.16
C ARG A 40 18.51 7.77 9.34
N ALA A 41 17.94 7.08 8.35
CA ALA A 41 16.73 6.32 8.60
C ALA A 41 17.04 5.45 9.84
N MET A 42 16.36 5.72 10.94
CA MET A 42 16.44 4.82 12.09
C MET A 42 15.83 3.51 11.62
N ASP A 43 16.69 2.51 11.41
CA ASP A 43 16.28 1.11 11.35
C ASP A 43 15.74 0.78 12.76
N PHE A 44 14.44 0.95 12.94
CA PHE A 44 13.75 0.55 14.16
C PHE A 44 13.51 -0.96 14.08
N GLU A 45 14.21 -1.70 14.92
CA GLU A 45 13.90 -3.10 15.20
C GLU A 45 12.57 -3.17 15.97
N PHE A 46 11.60 -3.87 15.39
CA PHE A 46 10.39 -4.26 16.11
C PHE A 46 10.77 -5.38 17.09
N PRO A 47 10.21 -5.43 18.31
CA PRO A 47 10.35 -6.61 19.16
C PRO A 47 9.83 -7.83 18.41
N GLU A 48 10.54 -8.96 18.51
CA GLU A 48 10.10 -10.23 17.96
C GLU A 48 8.69 -10.59 18.45
N GLU A 49 7.98 -11.22 17.53
CA GLU A 49 6.58 -11.62 17.60
C GLU A 49 6.29 -12.39 18.90
N SER A 50 5.50 -11.79 19.78
CA SER A 50 4.93 -12.51 20.93
C SER A 50 3.87 -13.46 20.39
N GLU A 51 4.14 -14.76 20.43
CA GLU A 51 3.16 -15.82 20.22
C GLU A 51 2.03 -15.66 21.25
N SER A 52 0.98 -14.95 20.85
CA SER A 52 -0.27 -14.87 21.61
C SER A 52 -1.15 -16.04 21.18
N PRO A 53 -1.80 -16.76 22.11
CA PRO A 53 -2.66 -17.89 21.75
C PRO A 53 -3.79 -17.41 20.83
N VAL A 54 -3.83 -17.98 19.63
CA VAL A 54 -4.86 -17.77 18.62
C VAL A 54 -6.13 -18.46 19.09
N TYR A 55 -7.12 -17.70 19.56
CA TYR A 55 -8.47 -18.23 19.66
C TYR A 55 -9.11 -18.14 18.27
N LEU A 56 -8.97 -19.24 17.51
CA LEU A 56 -9.76 -19.46 16.30
C LEU A 56 -11.24 -19.51 16.72
N ALA A 57 -12.09 -18.68 16.11
CA ALA A 57 -13.49 -19.04 16.02
C ALA A 57 -13.54 -20.38 15.27
N GLU A 58 -14.19 -21.38 15.85
CA GLU A 58 -14.22 -22.75 15.34
C GLU A 58 -14.42 -22.79 13.82
N GLU A 59 -13.46 -23.43 13.17
CA GLU A 59 -13.41 -23.65 11.74
C GLU A 59 -14.55 -24.57 11.30
N THR A 60 -15.45 -24.07 10.47
CA THR A 60 -15.93 -24.89 9.35
C THR A 60 -15.01 -24.64 8.16
N LEU A 61 -13.81 -25.23 8.23
CA LEU A 61 -12.98 -25.49 7.06
C LEU A 61 -13.67 -26.60 6.26
N THR A 62 -14.45 -26.21 5.27
CA THR A 62 -14.79 -27.12 4.17
C THR A 62 -13.87 -26.77 3.01
N GLU A 63 -13.09 -27.75 2.57
CA GLU A 63 -12.35 -27.73 1.31
C GLU A 63 -13.37 -27.67 0.16
N GLY A 64 -13.75 -26.46 -0.17
CA GLY A 64 -14.63 -26.12 -1.25
C GLY A 64 -14.46 -24.63 -1.49
N ARG A 65 -14.68 -24.19 -2.73
CA ARG A 65 -14.83 -22.77 -3.06
C ARG A 65 -15.70 -22.13 -1.97
N GLN A 66 -15.09 -21.33 -1.10
CA GLN A 66 -15.84 -20.59 -0.10
C GLN A 66 -16.52 -19.48 -0.89
N GLU A 67 -17.64 -19.82 -1.53
CA GLU A 67 -18.64 -18.85 -1.91
C GLU A 67 -18.98 -18.15 -0.61
N TRP A 68 -18.40 -16.96 -0.44
CA TRP A 68 -18.58 -16.13 0.74
C TRP A 68 -20.08 -16.03 0.93
N PRO A 69 -20.65 -16.56 2.03
CA PRO A 69 -22.09 -16.58 2.17
C PRO A 69 -22.52 -15.12 2.15
N ILE A 70 -23.07 -14.69 1.02
CA ILE A 70 -23.67 -13.38 0.84
C ILE A 70 -24.80 -13.37 1.84
N ARG A 71 -24.55 -12.80 3.02
CA ARG A 71 -25.62 -12.64 3.99
C ARG A 71 -26.46 -11.48 3.48
N PRO A 72 -27.75 -11.71 3.17
CA PRO A 72 -28.64 -10.60 2.87
C PRO A 72 -28.54 -9.56 3.99
N ALA A 73 -28.60 -8.28 3.63
CA ALA A 73 -28.37 -7.18 4.55
C ALA A 73 -29.19 -7.37 5.85
N VAL A 74 -28.51 -7.32 6.99
CA VAL A 74 -29.08 -7.70 8.29
C VAL A 74 -30.23 -6.77 8.71
N SER A 75 -30.28 -5.55 8.16
CA SER A 75 -31.43 -4.65 8.14
C SER A 75 -31.06 -3.38 7.38
N ILE A 76 -32.06 -2.69 6.85
CA ILE A 76 -31.90 -1.33 6.32
C ILE A 76 -31.68 -0.37 7.51
N ASP A 77 -30.70 0.54 7.41
CA ASP A 77 -30.33 1.52 8.45
C ASP A 77 -31.20 2.78 8.34
N THR A 78 -32.51 2.61 8.54
CA THR A 78 -33.49 3.70 8.41
C THR A 78 -33.23 4.83 9.42
N ASP A 79 -32.64 4.53 10.57
CA ASP A 79 -32.30 5.52 11.62
C ASP A 79 -31.26 6.55 11.15
N TYR A 80 -30.56 6.24 10.06
CA TYR A 80 -29.57 7.10 9.42
C TYR A 80 -30.04 7.68 8.10
N ASP A 81 -31.24 7.33 7.60
CA ASP A 81 -31.81 7.90 6.38
C ASP A 81 -32.43 9.27 6.64
N SER A 82 -31.57 10.27 6.88
CA SER A 82 -31.96 11.64 7.17
C SER A 82 -30.97 12.64 6.59
N SER A 83 -31.49 13.84 6.26
CA SER A 83 -30.68 15.00 5.86
C SER A 83 -30.15 15.81 7.05
N GLU A 84 -30.47 15.42 8.29
CA GLU A 84 -29.93 16.05 9.51
C GLU A 84 -28.40 16.05 9.46
N LEU A 85 -27.79 17.17 9.81
CA LEU A 85 -26.34 17.30 9.84
C LEU A 85 -25.78 16.78 11.17
N VAL A 86 -24.92 15.77 11.10
CA VAL A 86 -24.19 15.22 12.25
C VAL A 86 -22.72 15.54 12.17
N THR A 87 -22.10 15.72 13.33
CA THR A 87 -20.64 15.91 13.44
C THR A 87 -19.93 14.58 13.21
N VAL A 88 -18.91 14.63 12.36
CA VAL A 88 -17.99 13.52 12.09
C VAL A 88 -16.56 14.00 12.12
N HIS A 89 -15.64 13.10 12.45
CA HIS A 89 -14.22 13.32 12.30
C HIS A 89 -13.73 12.58 11.07
N ARG A 90 -13.22 13.34 10.09
CA ARG A 90 -12.56 12.78 8.91
C ARG A 90 -11.07 12.70 9.15
N PHE A 91 -10.53 11.49 9.11
CA PHE A 91 -9.10 11.23 9.10
C PHE A 91 -8.67 10.83 7.69
N VAL A 92 -7.66 11.50 7.15
CA VAL A 92 -7.09 11.18 5.85
C VAL A 92 -5.71 10.60 6.07
N TYR A 93 -5.50 9.38 5.59
CA TYR A 93 -4.23 8.70 5.66
C TYR A 93 -3.64 8.54 4.28
N ARG A 94 -2.38 8.94 4.13
CA ARG A 94 -1.58 8.54 2.96
C ARG A 94 -1.09 7.12 3.18
N HIS A 95 -1.38 6.25 2.22
CA HIS A 95 -1.05 4.84 2.29
C HIS A 95 0.10 4.48 1.33
N ARG A 96 0.99 3.58 1.75
CA ARG A 96 2.14 3.11 0.96
C ARG A 96 2.35 1.63 1.18
N THR A 97 2.67 0.88 0.13
CA THR A 97 3.07 -0.53 0.26
C THR A 97 4.58 -0.62 0.21
N ARG A 98 5.20 -1.25 1.22
CA ARG A 98 6.65 -1.49 1.22
C ARG A 98 6.96 -2.83 0.56
N PHE A 99 7.59 -2.81 -0.60
CA PHE A 99 8.01 -4.04 -1.27
C PHE A 99 9.31 -4.58 -0.68
N PRO A 100 9.43 -5.91 -0.50
CA PRO A 100 10.70 -6.54 -0.17
C PRO A 100 11.83 -6.10 -1.12
N PRO A 101 13.03 -5.71 -0.62
CA PRO A 101 14.15 -5.31 -1.48
C PRO A 101 14.58 -6.38 -2.49
N ILE A 102 14.33 -7.66 -2.19
CA ILE A 102 14.59 -8.79 -3.09
C ILE A 102 13.79 -8.73 -4.40
N LEU A 103 12.68 -7.97 -4.44
CA LEU A 103 11.91 -7.76 -5.67
C LEU A 103 12.56 -6.74 -6.61
N GLY A 104 13.63 -6.07 -6.19
CA GLY A 104 14.32 -5.04 -6.96
C GLY A 104 14.19 -3.64 -6.33
N PRO A 105 14.97 -2.67 -6.84
CA PRO A 105 15.08 -1.33 -6.27
C PRO A 105 13.90 -0.40 -6.61
N GLY A 106 13.04 -0.77 -7.56
CA GLY A 106 12.04 0.12 -8.15
C GLY A 106 12.66 1.13 -9.11
N LEU A 107 11.80 1.94 -9.74
CA LEU A 107 12.24 3.07 -10.56
C LEU A 107 12.46 4.32 -9.66
N PRO A 108 13.66 4.91 -9.60
CA PRO A 108 13.92 6.07 -8.73
C PRO A 108 13.04 7.29 -8.98
N SER A 109 12.55 7.45 -10.22
CA SER A 109 11.69 8.55 -10.65
C SER A 109 10.20 8.23 -10.62
N PHE A 110 9.83 7.00 -10.22
CA PHE A 110 8.44 6.61 -10.07
C PHE A 110 8.07 6.59 -8.59
N ALA A 111 7.20 7.51 -8.19
CA ALA A 111 6.50 7.40 -6.92
C ALA A 111 5.24 6.57 -7.14
N GLN A 112 4.96 5.60 -6.26
CA GLN A 112 3.65 4.92 -6.20
C GLN A 112 2.53 5.95 -6.31
N ALA A 113 1.48 5.63 -7.07
CA ALA A 113 0.37 6.54 -7.24
C ALA A 113 -0.19 6.94 -5.86
N PRO A 114 -0.61 8.21 -5.68
CA PRO A 114 -1.14 8.64 -4.40
C PRO A 114 -2.37 7.80 -4.07
N LYS A 115 -2.27 6.98 -3.02
CA LYS A 115 -3.39 6.26 -2.45
C LYS A 115 -3.71 6.76 -1.05
N GLU A 116 -4.97 7.05 -0.84
CA GLU A 116 -5.48 7.62 0.40
C GLU A 116 -6.54 6.70 1.00
N LEU A 117 -6.53 6.60 2.32
CA LEU A 117 -7.60 6.00 3.09
C LEU A 117 -8.31 7.13 3.83
N ARG A 118 -9.58 7.34 3.50
CA ARG A 118 -10.42 8.32 4.19
C ARG A 118 -11.27 7.59 5.21
N VAL A 119 -11.21 8.00 6.47
CA VAL A 119 -11.97 7.40 7.57
C VAL A 119 -12.85 8.49 8.17
N ASP A 120 -14.15 8.40 7.91
CA ASP A 120 -15.17 9.25 8.50
C ASP A 120 -15.79 8.51 9.68
N VAL A 121 -15.64 9.04 10.89
CA VAL A 121 -16.12 8.40 12.12
C VAL A 121 -17.03 9.33 12.92
N SER A 122 -18.18 8.78 13.35
CA SER A 122 -19.05 9.33 14.38
C SER A 122 -18.96 8.45 15.64
N LYS A 123 -19.83 8.67 16.64
CA LYS A 123 -19.83 7.86 17.87
C LYS A 123 -20.22 6.40 17.62
N ASP A 124 -21.05 6.17 16.61
CA ASP A 124 -21.73 4.89 16.36
C ASP A 124 -21.70 4.44 14.89
N ARG A 125 -21.07 5.20 13.99
CA ARG A 125 -20.86 4.86 12.59
C ARG A 125 -19.43 5.15 12.15
N ILE A 126 -18.95 4.33 11.22
CA ILE A 126 -17.68 4.56 10.52
C ILE A 126 -17.90 4.26 9.04
N ARG A 127 -17.36 5.11 8.19
CA ARG A 127 -17.25 4.93 6.75
C ARG A 127 -15.80 5.09 6.36
N VAL A 128 -15.26 4.09 5.68
CA VAL A 128 -13.89 4.07 5.20
C VAL A 128 -13.91 3.99 3.68
N THR A 129 -13.22 4.90 3.00
CA THR A 129 -13.14 4.93 1.53
C THR A 129 -11.68 4.77 1.08
N PHE A 130 -11.45 3.85 0.14
CA PHE A 130 -10.16 3.54 -0.47
C PHE A 130 -9.99 4.35 -1.75
N LEU A 131 -9.17 5.40 -1.76
CA LEU A 131 -9.00 6.31 -2.89
C LEU A 131 -7.67 6.07 -3.61
N GLY A 132 -7.71 6.01 -4.94
CA GLY A 132 -6.54 5.80 -5.81
C GLY A 132 -6.51 4.40 -6.46
N PRO A 133 -5.73 4.22 -7.55
CA PRO A 133 -5.74 2.98 -8.33
C PRO A 133 -4.93 1.85 -7.70
N ASP A 134 -3.88 2.17 -6.94
CA ASP A 134 -2.90 1.23 -6.37
C ASP A 134 -3.39 0.43 -5.15
N TRP A 135 -4.70 0.47 -4.87
CA TRP A 135 -5.32 -0.37 -3.86
C TRP A 135 -5.52 -1.80 -4.39
N PRO A 136 -5.35 -2.84 -3.55
CA PRO A 136 -5.71 -4.21 -3.90
C PRO A 136 -7.21 -4.41 -4.18
N VAL A 137 -8.05 -3.45 -3.77
CA VAL A 137 -9.48 -3.38 -4.10
C VAL A 137 -9.71 -2.24 -5.11
N PRO A 138 -10.82 -2.22 -5.88
CA PRO A 138 -11.12 -1.13 -6.80
C PRO A 138 -11.08 0.24 -6.11
N GLY A 139 -10.48 1.23 -6.77
CA GLY A 139 -10.45 2.60 -6.25
C GLY A 139 -11.87 3.14 -6.10
N GLY A 140 -12.18 3.76 -4.98
CA GLY A 140 -13.52 4.18 -4.57
C GLY A 140 -14.25 3.15 -3.68
N SER A 141 -13.66 1.98 -3.43
CA SER A 141 -14.26 0.97 -2.54
C SER A 141 -14.55 1.54 -1.15
N GLU A 142 -15.61 1.06 -0.51
CA GLU A 142 -16.05 1.55 0.80
C GLU A 142 -16.29 0.42 1.79
N VAL A 143 -16.00 0.69 3.06
CA VAL A 143 -16.37 -0.15 4.20
C VAL A 143 -17.21 0.68 5.16
N ARG A 144 -18.36 0.15 5.59
CA ARG A 144 -19.25 0.80 6.54
C ARG A 144 -19.49 -0.11 7.74
N MET A 145 -19.37 0.43 8.95
CA MET A 145 -19.64 -0.33 10.18
C MET A 145 -20.45 0.50 11.17
N GLN A 146 -21.17 -0.20 12.03
CA GLN A 146 -22.01 0.37 13.08
C GLN A 146 -21.59 -0.16 14.46
N ALA A 147 -21.68 0.70 15.47
CA ALA A 147 -21.51 0.30 16.87
C ALA A 147 -22.61 -0.69 17.31
N GLY A 148 -22.23 -1.69 18.11
CA GLY A 148 -23.16 -2.73 18.58
C GLY A 148 -23.53 -3.80 17.55
N ARG A 149 -23.13 -3.65 16.27
CA ARG A 149 -23.30 -4.70 15.25
C ARG A 149 -21.95 -5.26 14.83
N PRO A 150 -21.73 -6.57 14.86
CA PRO A 150 -20.40 -7.15 14.68
C PRO A 150 -19.95 -7.28 13.22
N SER A 151 -20.86 -7.17 12.23
CA SER A 151 -20.53 -7.20 10.81
C SER A 151 -20.06 -5.86 10.25
N ALA A 152 -19.44 -5.91 9.07
CA ALA A 152 -19.15 -4.76 8.21
C ALA A 152 -19.92 -4.87 6.89
N TYR A 153 -20.11 -3.75 6.21
CA TYR A 153 -20.60 -3.70 4.83
C TYR A 153 -19.49 -3.24 3.92
N VAL A 154 -19.35 -3.87 2.76
CA VAL A 154 -18.32 -3.55 1.76
C VAL A 154 -18.96 -3.21 0.42
N PHE A 155 -18.33 -2.30 -0.30
CA PHE A 155 -18.71 -1.86 -1.64
C PHE A 155 -17.45 -1.83 -2.50
N ASP A 156 -17.40 -2.63 -3.56
CA ASP A 156 -16.21 -2.83 -4.40
C ASP A 156 -16.54 -2.97 -5.90
N GLY A 157 -17.68 -2.44 -6.32
CA GLY A 157 -18.18 -2.53 -7.70
C GLY A 157 -19.20 -3.65 -7.93
N GLU A 158 -19.29 -4.64 -7.03
CA GLU A 158 -20.32 -5.70 -7.09
C GLU A 158 -21.62 -5.35 -6.33
N GLY A 159 -21.73 -4.11 -5.87
CA GLY A 159 -22.81 -3.66 -4.97
C GLY A 159 -22.46 -3.81 -3.49
N GLY A 160 -23.39 -3.39 -2.62
CA GLY A 160 -23.21 -3.43 -1.16
C GLY A 160 -23.51 -4.81 -0.58
N ARG A 161 -22.55 -5.41 0.14
CA ARG A 161 -22.75 -6.70 0.83
C ARG A 161 -22.19 -6.70 2.24
N SER A 162 -22.80 -7.50 3.12
CA SER A 162 -22.29 -7.67 4.48
C SER A 162 -21.22 -8.75 4.54
N VAL A 163 -20.12 -8.47 5.25
CA VAL A 163 -19.10 -9.45 5.63
C VAL A 163 -19.21 -9.74 7.12
N GLY A 164 -19.04 -11.02 7.48
CA GLY A 164 -19.08 -11.47 8.87
C GLY A 164 -17.88 -10.99 9.69
N VAL A 165 -17.93 -11.29 10.99
CA VAL A 165 -16.84 -11.00 11.93
C VAL A 165 -15.55 -11.70 11.48
N GLY A 166 -14.44 -10.98 11.48
CA GLY A 166 -13.13 -11.48 11.05
C GLY A 166 -12.98 -11.65 9.54
N GLN A 167 -14.01 -11.33 8.74
CA GLN A 167 -14.00 -11.53 7.29
C GLN A 167 -13.56 -10.29 6.50
N LEU A 168 -13.41 -9.13 7.14
CA LEU A 168 -12.97 -7.91 6.45
C LEU A 168 -11.56 -8.06 5.87
N ALA A 169 -10.64 -8.66 6.62
CA ALA A 169 -9.30 -8.99 6.13
C ALA A 169 -9.32 -9.93 4.93
N ALA A 170 -10.24 -10.90 4.93
CA ALA A 170 -10.41 -11.85 3.83
C ALA A 170 -11.01 -11.20 2.59
N TRP A 171 -12.00 -10.31 2.77
CA TRP A 171 -12.47 -9.44 1.70
C TRP A 171 -11.36 -8.55 1.14
N TYR A 172 -10.40 -8.09 1.95
CA TYR A 172 -9.29 -7.29 1.44
C TYR A 172 -8.20 -8.13 0.75
N GLU A 173 -8.10 -9.44 1.03
CA GLU A 173 -7.15 -10.37 0.40
C GLU A 173 -7.74 -11.15 -0.79
N GLY A 174 -9.07 -11.18 -0.93
CA GLY A 174 -9.78 -12.00 -1.90
C GLY A 174 -9.83 -13.48 -1.52
N ALA A 175 -9.25 -13.84 -0.38
CA ALA A 175 -9.19 -15.18 0.19
C ALA A 175 -8.97 -15.08 1.71
N PRO A 176 -9.26 -16.13 2.50
CA PRO A 176 -8.84 -16.18 3.89
C PRO A 176 -7.32 -15.93 3.99
N PRO A 177 -6.87 -14.95 4.80
CA PRO A 177 -5.45 -14.70 4.93
C PRO A 177 -4.78 -15.89 5.63
N PRO A 178 -3.55 -16.28 5.24
CA PRO A 178 -2.87 -17.45 5.79
C PRO A 178 -2.54 -17.32 7.29
N GLY A 179 -2.56 -16.09 7.82
CA GLY A 179 -2.39 -15.77 9.23
C GLY A 179 -2.83 -14.32 9.50
N SER A 180 -2.63 -13.83 10.72
CA SER A 180 -2.85 -12.42 11.02
C SER A 180 -1.70 -11.58 10.46
N PRO A 181 -1.96 -10.59 9.57
CA PRO A 181 -0.91 -9.69 9.13
C PRO A 181 -0.32 -8.93 10.32
N GLY A 182 1.01 -8.77 10.34
CA GLY A 182 1.67 -8.04 11.42
C GLY A 182 1.09 -6.64 11.56
N PHE A 183 0.61 -6.30 12.76
CA PHE A 183 -0.10 -5.07 13.05
C PHE A 183 0.69 -4.18 14.01
N GLY A 184 0.71 -2.88 13.76
CA GLY A 184 1.30 -1.90 14.67
C GLY A 184 0.69 -0.53 14.45
N LEU A 185 0.54 0.24 15.52
CA LEU A 185 -0.02 1.59 15.48
C LEU A 185 0.73 2.50 16.45
N ARG A 186 0.74 3.79 16.14
CA ARG A 186 1.21 4.86 17.02
C ARG A 186 0.12 5.90 17.13
N VAL A 187 -0.26 6.20 18.36
CA VAL A 187 -1.34 7.12 18.72
C VAL A 187 -0.75 8.23 19.56
N ASP A 188 -1.18 9.45 19.26
CA ASP A 188 -1.01 10.59 20.16
C ASP A 188 -2.33 10.76 20.90
N GLU A 189 -2.27 11.04 22.20
CA GLU A 189 -3.48 11.32 22.97
C GLU A 189 -4.13 12.61 22.46
N GLU A 190 -5.42 12.54 22.14
CA GLU A 190 -6.19 13.68 21.66
C GLU A 190 -7.49 13.80 22.48
N PRO A 191 -7.54 14.70 23.48
CA PRO A 191 -8.74 14.95 24.27
C PRO A 191 -9.94 15.31 23.38
N GLY A 192 -11.07 14.65 23.58
CA GLY A 192 -12.31 14.85 22.82
C GLY A 192 -12.54 13.84 21.69
N LEU A 193 -11.57 12.98 21.36
CA LEU A 193 -11.76 11.92 20.36
C LEU A 193 -12.14 10.56 20.95
N GLN A 194 -12.07 10.38 22.27
CA GLN A 194 -12.23 9.09 22.95
C GLN A 194 -13.53 8.38 22.60
N GLU A 195 -14.63 9.13 22.41
CA GLU A 195 -15.93 8.55 22.08
C GLU A 195 -16.06 8.05 20.63
N HIS A 196 -15.13 8.44 19.74
CA HIS A 196 -15.12 8.04 18.34
C HIS A 196 -14.14 6.88 18.07
N MET A 197 -13.13 6.74 18.93
CA MET A 197 -12.05 5.78 18.70
C MET A 197 -12.45 4.30 18.78
N PRO A 198 -13.39 3.84 19.63
CA PRO A 198 -13.73 2.43 19.72
C PRO A 198 -14.11 1.80 18.38
N LEU A 199 -14.87 2.51 17.55
CA LEU A 199 -15.29 1.99 16.25
C LEU A 199 -14.17 2.03 15.21
N PHE A 200 -13.28 3.03 15.27
CA PHE A 200 -12.08 3.08 14.44
C PHE A 200 -11.10 1.96 14.82
N CYS A 201 -10.86 1.77 16.12
CA CYS A 201 -10.09 0.65 16.65
C CYS A 201 -10.61 -0.70 16.18
N ARG A 202 -11.94 -0.88 16.25
CA ARG A 202 -12.59 -2.09 15.76
C ARG A 202 -12.39 -2.29 14.26
N PHE A 203 -12.54 -1.25 13.44
CA PHE A 203 -12.25 -1.35 12.01
C PHE A 203 -10.81 -1.82 11.76
N LEU A 204 -9.81 -1.23 12.43
CA LEU A 204 -8.42 -1.62 12.26
C LEU A 204 -8.17 -3.07 12.72
N ALA A 205 -8.78 -3.49 13.82
CA ALA A 205 -8.68 -4.86 14.32
C ALA A 205 -9.30 -5.86 13.33
N GLU A 206 -10.50 -5.58 12.81
CA GLU A 206 -11.17 -6.40 11.79
C GLU A 206 -10.36 -6.47 10.49
N TRP A 207 -9.81 -5.34 10.05
CA TRP A 207 -9.01 -5.27 8.83
C TRP A 207 -7.67 -5.99 8.98
N ALA A 208 -7.05 -5.92 10.16
CA ALA A 208 -5.80 -6.62 10.47
C ALA A 208 -6.00 -8.08 10.95
N ARG A 209 -7.24 -8.57 11.01
CA ARG A 209 -7.58 -9.87 11.63
C ARG A 209 -6.90 -10.02 13.02
N ALA A 210 -6.99 -8.97 13.82
CA ALA A 210 -6.40 -8.88 15.15
C ALA A 210 -7.49 -8.88 16.23
N SER A 211 -7.17 -9.36 17.44
CA SER A 211 -8.10 -9.32 18.57
C SER A 211 -8.37 -7.89 19.03
N LEU A 212 -9.64 -7.52 19.15
CA LEU A 212 -10.04 -6.21 19.66
C LEU A 212 -9.61 -6.02 21.13
N ASP A 213 -9.66 -7.06 21.96
CA ASP A 213 -9.29 -6.95 23.38
C ASP A 213 -7.80 -6.66 23.59
N ASN A 214 -6.96 -7.17 22.67
CA ASN A 214 -5.51 -6.97 22.71
C ASN A 214 -5.10 -5.60 22.17
N TRP A 215 -5.87 -5.02 21.24
CA TRP A 215 -5.46 -3.84 20.48
C TRP A 215 -6.33 -2.60 20.69
N GLY A 216 -7.59 -2.75 21.11
CA GLY A 216 -8.54 -1.65 21.33
C GLY A 216 -7.98 -0.60 22.28
N ARG A 217 -7.44 -1.04 23.42
CA ARG A 217 -6.80 -0.18 24.43
C ARG A 217 -5.67 0.70 23.89
N ARG A 218 -5.01 0.31 22.80
CA ARG A 218 -3.88 1.06 22.22
C ARG A 218 -4.31 2.22 21.32
N CYS A 219 -5.56 2.25 20.86
CA CYS A 219 -6.08 3.31 20.00
C CYS A 219 -7.30 4.04 20.57
N GLU A 220 -7.77 3.68 21.77
CA GLU A 220 -8.86 4.38 22.45
C GLU A 220 -8.50 5.83 22.85
N SER A 221 -7.22 6.14 23.05
CA SER A 221 -6.77 7.44 23.54
C SER A 221 -6.70 8.55 22.46
N GLY A 222 -6.78 8.18 21.17
CA GLY A 222 -6.71 9.12 20.06
C GLY A 222 -6.57 8.42 18.71
N ALA A 223 -6.70 9.20 17.63
CA ALA A 223 -6.57 8.64 16.29
C ALA A 223 -5.11 8.23 16.01
N PRO A 224 -4.86 7.07 15.37
CA PRO A 224 -3.51 6.69 15.04
C PRO A 224 -2.86 7.73 14.12
N ARG A 225 -1.72 8.31 14.51
CA ARG A 225 -0.87 9.10 13.59
C ARG A 225 -0.30 8.24 12.49
N PHE A 226 -0.06 6.99 12.83
CA PHE A 226 0.57 6.00 11.98
C PHE A 226 0.00 4.63 12.32
N PHE A 227 -0.23 3.81 11.31
CA PHE A 227 -0.43 2.38 11.50
C PHE A 227 0.16 1.57 10.35
N ARG A 228 0.43 0.30 10.63
CA ARG A 228 0.98 -0.69 9.70
C ARG A 228 0.14 -1.95 9.80
N ILE A 229 -0.29 -2.49 8.66
CA ILE A 229 -0.93 -3.81 8.54
C ILE A 229 -0.15 -4.59 7.48
N GLY A 230 0.52 -5.66 7.89
CA GLY A 230 1.45 -6.38 7.04
C GLY A 230 2.56 -5.45 6.53
N ARG A 231 2.76 -5.37 5.22
CA ARG A 231 3.75 -4.48 4.59
C ARG A 231 3.19 -3.11 4.20
N THR A 232 1.92 -2.86 4.47
CA THR A 232 1.32 -1.57 4.16
C THR A 232 1.42 -0.63 5.35
N GLN A 233 1.67 0.64 5.05
CA GLN A 233 1.82 1.69 6.02
C GLN A 233 0.84 2.81 5.69
N ALA A 234 0.16 3.30 6.72
CA ALA A 234 -0.69 4.48 6.67
C ALA A 234 -0.13 5.57 7.58
N THR A 235 -0.10 6.80 7.10
CA THR A 235 0.34 7.97 7.88
C THR A 235 -0.72 9.05 7.77
N LEU A 236 -1.17 9.55 8.93
CA LEU A 236 -2.20 10.58 9.01
C LEU A 236 -1.66 11.87 8.38
N THR A 237 -2.37 12.39 7.39
CA THR A 237 -2.03 13.63 6.69
C THR A 237 -2.99 14.76 6.99
N ALA A 238 -4.25 14.44 7.35
CA ALA A 238 -5.22 15.44 7.76
C ALA A 238 -6.24 14.87 8.75
N HIS A 239 -6.70 15.73 9.66
CA HIS A 239 -7.84 15.50 10.53
C HIS A 239 -8.78 16.69 10.40
N VAL A 240 -10.02 16.43 10.00
CA VAL A 240 -11.01 17.46 9.69
C VAL A 240 -12.33 17.13 10.39
N PRO A 241 -12.65 17.78 11.51
CA PRO A 241 -13.99 17.77 12.07
C PRO A 241 -14.95 18.46 11.08
N MET A 242 -16.06 17.83 10.74
CA MET A 242 -17.02 18.39 9.79
C MET A 242 -18.45 17.95 10.11
N LYS A 243 -19.42 18.59 9.46
CA LYS A 243 -20.82 18.20 9.53
C LYS A 243 -21.26 17.63 8.19
N ILE A 244 -21.86 16.44 8.21
CA ILE A 244 -22.39 15.79 7.01
C ILE A 244 -23.82 15.31 7.25
N PRO A 245 -24.65 15.16 6.19
CA PRO A 245 -25.96 14.57 6.36
C PRO A 245 -25.85 13.13 6.86
N ARG A 246 -26.70 12.73 7.82
CA ARG A 246 -26.69 11.39 8.44
C ARG A 246 -26.68 10.27 7.42
N ARG A 247 -27.42 10.41 6.33
CA ARG A 247 -27.48 9.38 5.26
C ARG A 247 -26.12 8.98 4.70
N TYR A 248 -25.10 9.83 4.78
CA TYR A 248 -23.74 9.49 4.32
C TYR A 248 -23.02 8.47 5.22
N LEU A 249 -23.52 8.22 6.43
CA LEU A 249 -22.97 7.29 7.43
C LEU A 249 -23.80 6.01 7.59
N ARG A 250 -24.79 5.78 6.73
CA ARG A 250 -25.60 4.55 6.77
C ARG A 250 -24.71 3.31 6.74
N ALA A 251 -24.97 2.36 7.62
CA ALA A 251 -24.30 1.07 7.64
C ALA A 251 -25.22 -0.02 7.09
N ASP A 252 -25.64 0.14 5.84
CA ASP A 252 -26.41 -0.84 5.06
C ASP A 252 -25.88 -0.91 3.62
N HIS A 253 -26.58 -1.64 2.74
CA HIS A 253 -26.21 -1.84 1.33
C HIS A 253 -26.72 -0.73 0.39
N LEU A 254 -27.50 0.23 0.90
CA LEU A 254 -28.12 1.27 0.10
C LEU A 254 -27.14 2.41 -0.16
N ASP A 255 -27.47 3.22 -1.17
CA ASP A 255 -26.65 4.35 -1.62
C ASP A 255 -25.19 3.95 -1.81
N PRO A 256 -24.90 2.98 -2.72
CA PRO A 256 -23.52 2.62 -3.02
C PRO A 256 -22.74 3.85 -3.52
N PRO A 257 -21.40 3.85 -3.39
CA PRO A 257 -20.58 4.87 -4.04
C PRO A 257 -20.84 4.88 -5.55
N GLU A 258 -20.40 5.95 -6.24
CA GLU A 258 -20.45 6.01 -7.71
C GLU A 258 -19.93 4.69 -8.32
N PRO A 259 -20.52 4.21 -9.43
CA PRO A 259 -20.19 2.90 -9.97
C PRO A 259 -18.69 2.74 -10.16
N LEU A 260 -18.12 1.77 -9.46
CA LEU A 260 -16.71 1.43 -9.56
C LEU A 260 -16.57 0.44 -10.71
N LEU A 261 -15.69 0.74 -11.66
CA LEU A 261 -15.32 -0.24 -12.69
C LEU A 261 -14.56 -1.37 -12.00
N HIS A 262 -15.22 -2.51 -11.84
CA HIS A 262 -14.59 -3.74 -11.39
C HIS A 262 -13.89 -4.38 -12.59
N ASP A 263 -12.56 -4.27 -12.62
CA ASP A 263 -11.71 -5.00 -13.54
C ASP A 263 -10.95 -6.07 -12.74
N PRO A 264 -11.15 -7.37 -13.02
CA PRO A 264 -10.46 -8.44 -12.32
C PRO A 264 -8.94 -8.46 -12.59
N ALA A 265 -8.46 -7.73 -13.61
CA ALA A 265 -7.06 -7.65 -14.00
C ALA A 265 -6.62 -6.20 -14.24
N ARG A 266 -6.36 -5.47 -13.16
CA ARG A 266 -5.98 -4.04 -13.22
C ARG A 266 -4.49 -3.85 -13.45
N VAL A 267 -4.13 -3.27 -14.58
CA VAL A 267 -2.79 -2.72 -14.80
C VAL A 267 -2.71 -1.33 -14.15
N LEU A 268 -1.67 -1.10 -13.36
CA LEU A 268 -1.50 0.12 -12.55
C LEU A 268 -0.51 1.13 -13.14
N VAL A 269 0.23 0.72 -14.16
CA VAL A 269 1.28 1.52 -14.79
C VAL A 269 1.04 1.59 -16.28
N GLU A 270 1.30 2.76 -16.87
CA GLU A 270 1.22 2.98 -18.30
C GLU A 270 2.36 2.25 -19.03
N GLU A 271 2.18 2.00 -20.33
CA GLU A 271 3.15 1.29 -21.16
C GLU A 271 4.51 1.99 -21.19
N GLU A 272 4.50 3.33 -21.26
CA GLU A 272 5.68 4.19 -21.26
C GLU A 272 6.48 4.10 -19.94
N ILE A 273 5.83 3.69 -18.84
CA ILE A 273 6.50 3.45 -17.56
C ILE A 273 7.17 2.08 -17.56
N LEU A 274 6.53 1.08 -18.17
CA LEU A 274 7.10 -0.26 -18.35
C LEU A 274 8.32 -0.23 -19.27
N GLU A 275 8.32 0.59 -20.33
CA GLU A 275 9.46 0.80 -21.24
C GLU A 275 10.72 1.29 -20.54
N ARG A 276 10.56 1.98 -19.41
CA ARG A 276 11.65 2.53 -18.62
C ARG A 276 12.25 1.51 -17.65
N LEU A 277 11.62 0.34 -17.48
CA LEU A 277 12.16 -0.74 -16.66
C LEU A 277 13.28 -1.45 -17.42
N VAL A 278 14.49 -1.35 -16.88
CA VAL A 278 15.67 -2.04 -17.41
C VAL A 278 15.71 -3.47 -16.86
N PRO A 279 15.86 -4.50 -17.72
CA PRO A 279 15.98 -5.88 -17.25
C PRO A 279 17.26 -6.07 -16.43
N THR A 280 17.19 -6.88 -15.38
CA THR A 280 18.37 -7.26 -14.59
C THR A 280 19.41 -8.02 -15.43
N VAL A 281 18.95 -8.82 -16.39
CA VAL A 281 19.82 -9.45 -17.40
C VAL A 281 19.30 -9.05 -18.77
N PRO A 282 19.99 -8.15 -19.49
CA PRO A 282 19.65 -7.83 -20.88
C PRO A 282 19.67 -9.08 -21.74
N ALA A 283 18.87 -9.10 -22.80
CA ALA A 283 18.95 -10.19 -23.75
C ALA A 283 20.24 -10.07 -24.58
N GLU A 284 21.05 -11.13 -24.59
CA GLU A 284 22.20 -11.26 -25.49
C GLU A 284 21.65 -11.71 -26.85
N ASP A 285 21.68 -10.82 -27.85
CA ASP A 285 21.35 -11.10 -29.27
C ASP A 285 19.94 -11.68 -29.52
N VAL A 286 18.91 -10.87 -29.31
CA VAL A 286 17.58 -11.15 -29.89
C VAL A 286 17.57 -10.53 -31.27
N ASP A 287 17.24 -11.30 -32.31
CA ASP A 287 16.66 -10.70 -33.52
C ASP A 287 15.40 -9.96 -33.06
N GLU A 288 15.52 -8.65 -32.79
CA GLU A 288 14.48 -7.76 -32.25
C GLU A 288 13.16 -7.83 -33.06
N GLU A 289 13.17 -8.47 -34.23
CA GLU A 289 12.10 -8.52 -35.22
C GLU A 289 11.04 -9.63 -35.03
N THR A 290 11.20 -10.67 -34.21
CA THR A 290 10.25 -11.83 -34.29
C THR A 290 9.11 -11.88 -33.27
N LEU A 291 9.26 -11.34 -32.06
CA LEU A 291 8.18 -11.41 -31.04
C LEU A 291 8.07 -10.10 -30.25
N PRO A 292 6.84 -9.57 -30.07
CA PRO A 292 6.63 -8.39 -29.24
C PRO A 292 7.04 -8.71 -27.80
N ALA A 293 7.67 -7.74 -27.12
CA ALA A 293 8.16 -7.88 -25.75
C ALA A 293 7.00 -7.84 -24.73
N THR A 294 6.22 -8.91 -24.73
CA THR A 294 5.02 -9.05 -23.91
C THR A 294 5.21 -10.08 -22.81
N LEU A 295 4.65 -9.79 -21.63
CA LEU A 295 4.58 -10.72 -20.52
C LEU A 295 3.11 -11.05 -20.22
N TYR A 296 2.72 -12.30 -20.47
CA TYR A 296 1.43 -12.82 -20.03
C TYR A 296 1.53 -13.26 -18.57
N ILE A 297 0.55 -12.88 -17.75
CA ILE A 297 0.51 -13.19 -16.32
C ILE A 297 -0.87 -13.72 -15.98
N GLU A 298 -0.92 -14.87 -15.32
CA GLU A 298 -2.16 -15.50 -14.84
C GLU A 298 -2.07 -15.74 -13.33
N ASN A 299 -3.13 -15.40 -12.59
CA ASN A 299 -3.24 -15.68 -11.17
C ASN A 299 -4.09 -16.94 -10.92
N ARG A 300 -3.47 -18.12 -10.87
CA ARG A 300 -4.15 -19.38 -10.49
C ARG A 300 -4.21 -19.58 -8.98
N ALA A 301 -3.45 -18.79 -8.24
CA ALA A 301 -3.37 -18.86 -6.81
C ALA A 301 -4.66 -18.34 -6.14
N ARG A 302 -5.04 -18.93 -5.01
CA ARG A 302 -6.26 -18.55 -4.28
C ARG A 302 -6.22 -17.11 -3.75
N GLY A 303 -7.18 -16.27 -4.10
CA GLY A 303 -7.28 -14.85 -3.76
C GLY A 303 -6.40 -13.93 -4.61
N ARG A 304 -6.32 -12.65 -4.22
CA ARG A 304 -5.65 -11.61 -5.02
C ARG A 304 -4.14 -11.66 -5.01
N SER A 305 -3.58 -11.19 -6.11
CA SER A 305 -2.15 -11.08 -6.35
C SER A 305 -1.76 -9.67 -6.78
N LEU A 306 -0.82 -9.08 -6.05
CA LEU A 306 -0.10 -7.86 -6.44
C LEU A 306 1.15 -8.29 -7.20
N VAL A 307 1.22 -7.94 -8.48
CA VAL A 307 2.37 -8.25 -9.32
C VAL A 307 3.40 -7.13 -9.19
N VAL A 308 4.65 -7.51 -8.90
CA VAL A 308 5.77 -6.59 -8.75
C VAL A 308 6.89 -6.99 -9.72
N ILE A 309 7.33 -6.04 -10.55
CA ILE A 309 8.46 -6.19 -11.49
C ILE A 309 9.54 -5.20 -11.08
N GLU A 310 10.75 -5.69 -10.78
CA GLU A 310 11.92 -4.89 -10.37
C GLU A 310 11.61 -3.86 -9.28
N GLY A 311 10.74 -4.20 -8.32
CA GLY A 311 10.36 -3.35 -7.19
C GLY A 311 9.21 -2.38 -7.47
N LEU A 312 8.64 -2.39 -8.68
CA LEU A 312 7.48 -1.61 -9.09
C LEU A 312 6.20 -2.47 -9.08
N GLN A 313 5.13 -2.02 -8.43
CA GLN A 313 3.82 -2.66 -8.53
C GLN A 313 3.20 -2.33 -9.89
N VAL A 314 2.97 -3.36 -10.72
CA VAL A 314 2.52 -3.17 -12.10
C VAL A 314 1.08 -3.57 -12.32
N ALA A 315 0.57 -4.53 -11.53
CA ALA A 315 -0.80 -5.03 -11.70
C ALA A 315 -1.39 -5.60 -10.40
N VAL A 316 -2.72 -5.66 -10.36
CA VAL A 316 -3.51 -6.42 -9.39
C VAL A 316 -4.39 -7.40 -10.14
N LEU A 317 -4.30 -8.68 -9.78
CA LEU A 317 -5.05 -9.77 -10.39
C LEU A 317 -5.92 -10.43 -9.32
N GLU A 318 -7.23 -10.51 -9.57
CA GLU A 318 -8.15 -11.38 -8.82
C GLU A 318 -7.82 -12.87 -9.09
N GLU A 319 -8.39 -13.77 -8.31
CA GLU A 319 -8.23 -15.21 -8.53
C GLU A 319 -8.79 -15.63 -9.91
N GLY A 320 -8.02 -16.38 -10.68
CA GLY A 320 -8.35 -16.81 -12.04
C GLY A 320 -8.20 -15.72 -13.11
N ALA A 321 -7.82 -14.49 -12.75
CA ALA A 321 -7.66 -13.40 -13.69
C ALA A 321 -6.29 -13.46 -14.40
N SER A 322 -6.23 -12.90 -15.61
CA SER A 322 -5.03 -12.84 -16.42
C SER A 322 -4.86 -11.49 -17.10
N VAL A 323 -3.61 -11.08 -17.35
CA VAL A 323 -3.28 -9.85 -18.07
C VAL A 323 -2.07 -10.06 -18.98
N THR A 324 -1.97 -9.29 -20.05
CA THR A 324 -0.76 -9.19 -20.87
C THR A 324 -0.17 -7.80 -20.74
N LEU A 325 1.03 -7.70 -20.18
CA LEU A 325 1.79 -6.46 -20.12
C LEU A 325 2.54 -6.25 -21.44
N ARG A 326 2.53 -5.00 -21.92
CA ARG A 326 3.25 -4.52 -23.11
C ARG A 326 4.27 -3.45 -22.70
N GLY A 327 5.13 -3.04 -23.63
CA GLY A 327 6.16 -2.02 -23.39
C GLY A 327 7.38 -2.46 -22.60
N LEU A 328 7.48 -3.71 -22.13
CA LEU A 328 8.74 -4.18 -21.52
C LEU A 328 9.84 -4.33 -22.58
N GLN A 329 11.10 -4.32 -22.19
CA GLN A 329 12.22 -4.63 -23.09
C GLN A 329 12.50 -6.14 -23.06
N HIS A 330 13.14 -6.69 -24.09
CA HIS A 330 13.58 -8.09 -24.05
C HIS A 330 14.68 -8.28 -23.00
N GLY A 331 14.58 -9.35 -22.22
CA GLY A 331 15.55 -9.66 -21.17
C GLY A 331 14.96 -10.50 -20.05
N ARG A 332 15.64 -10.52 -18.90
CA ARG A 332 15.16 -11.17 -17.68
C ARG A 332 14.96 -10.14 -16.57
N TYR A 333 13.78 -10.19 -15.96
CA TYR A 333 13.37 -9.30 -14.88
C TYR A 333 13.18 -10.09 -13.59
N ARG A 334 13.44 -9.45 -12.45
CA ARG A 334 12.94 -9.93 -11.15
C ARG A 334 11.45 -9.68 -11.09
N ILE A 335 10.67 -10.76 -11.07
CA ILE A 335 9.22 -10.68 -10.94
C ILE A 335 8.80 -11.51 -9.74
N GLY A 336 7.84 -10.99 -8.96
CA GLY A 336 7.22 -11.74 -7.90
C GLY A 336 5.78 -11.28 -7.66
N ALA A 337 5.04 -12.13 -6.97
CA ALA A 337 3.66 -11.88 -6.58
C ALA A 337 3.55 -11.80 -5.05
N LEU A 338 2.78 -10.83 -4.59
CA LEU A 338 2.46 -10.63 -3.18
C LEU A 338 0.96 -10.75 -2.96
N ARG A 339 0.58 -11.12 -1.75
CA ARG A 339 -0.77 -10.95 -1.20
C ARG A 339 -1.09 -9.47 -0.93
N ALA A 340 -2.35 -9.13 -0.69
CA ALA A 340 -2.78 -7.74 -0.49
C ALA A 340 -2.12 -7.07 0.73
N PHE A 341 -1.89 -7.82 1.82
CA PHE A 341 -1.13 -7.36 2.98
C PHE A 341 0.40 -7.49 2.81
N GLY A 342 0.87 -7.93 1.63
CA GLY A 342 2.29 -7.99 1.28
C GLY A 342 3.02 -9.25 1.74
N ALA A 343 2.30 -10.29 2.20
CA ALA A 343 2.91 -11.61 2.35
C ALA A 343 3.33 -12.14 0.98
N ARG A 344 4.43 -12.90 0.90
CA ARG A 344 4.89 -13.44 -0.38
C ARG A 344 3.91 -14.52 -0.86
N ARG A 345 3.58 -14.48 -2.15
CA ARG A 345 2.80 -15.52 -2.82
C ARG A 345 3.71 -16.39 -3.67
N SER A 346 4.53 -15.77 -4.51
CA SER A 346 5.63 -16.43 -5.20
C SER A 346 6.99 -15.89 -4.73
N ILE A 347 8.01 -16.75 -4.77
CA ILE A 347 9.39 -16.32 -4.56
C ILE A 347 9.77 -15.41 -5.75
N PRO A 348 10.43 -14.26 -5.50
CA PRO A 348 10.96 -13.44 -6.59
C PRO A 348 11.92 -14.25 -7.45
N LEU A 349 11.59 -14.43 -8.73
CA LEU A 349 12.38 -15.20 -9.68
C LEU A 349 12.71 -14.36 -10.91
N MET A 350 13.75 -14.81 -11.63
CA MET A 350 14.19 -14.19 -12.88
C MET A 350 13.36 -14.73 -14.05
N HIS A 351 12.35 -13.97 -14.47
CA HIS A 351 11.46 -14.31 -15.58
C HIS A 351 11.92 -13.66 -16.88
N ARG A 352 11.82 -14.41 -17.99
CA ARG A 352 12.15 -13.92 -19.34
C ARG A 352 10.98 -13.14 -19.92
N VAL A 353 11.28 -12.06 -20.64
CA VAL A 353 10.37 -11.29 -21.49
C VAL A 353 10.90 -11.34 -22.94
N PRO A 354 10.08 -11.70 -23.94
CA PRO A 354 8.69 -12.14 -23.81
C PRO A 354 8.58 -13.50 -23.08
N GLY A 355 7.43 -13.73 -22.46
CA GLY A 355 7.19 -14.95 -21.69
C GLY A 355 5.84 -15.00 -20.98
N GLU A 356 5.69 -16.04 -20.17
CA GLU A 356 4.51 -16.31 -19.36
C GLU A 356 4.91 -16.48 -17.88
N LEU A 357 4.07 -15.93 -17.00
CA LEU A 357 4.15 -16.09 -15.55
C LEU A 357 2.81 -16.60 -15.02
N ILE A 358 2.83 -17.79 -14.43
CA ILE A 358 1.68 -18.36 -13.73
C ILE A 358 1.96 -18.25 -12.23
N ILE A 359 1.06 -17.60 -11.50
CA ILE A 359 1.12 -17.47 -10.04
C ILE A 359 0.28 -18.59 -9.44
N GLU A 360 0.90 -19.46 -8.64
CA GLU A 360 0.27 -20.61 -7.98
C GLU A 360 0.02 -20.41 -6.48
#